data_AF-A0AAE3CYY3-F1
#
_entry.id   AF-A0AAE3CYY3-F1
#
_cell.length_a   1.000
_cell.length_b   1.000
_cell.length_c   1.000
_cell.angle_alpha   90.00
_cell.angle_beta   90.00
_cell.angle_gamma   90.00
#
_symmetry.space_group_name_H-M   'P 1'
#
loop_
_entity.id
_entity.type
_entity.pdbx_description
1 polymer ?
#
loop_
_entity_poly.entity_id
_entity_poly.type
_entity_poly.pdbx_seq_one_letter_code
_entity_poly.pdbx_strand_id
1 'polypeptide(L)' 'MKVRDIAPFGVRMEPSLKEALKKSAKDEGRSLNSEIIQRLIKSLKADGILSA' A
#
# COMPACT_ATOMS: atom_id res chain seq x y z
N MET A 1 15.07 -10.70 7.93
CA MET A 1 13.88 -10.22 8.68
C MET A 1 12.65 -10.63 7.90
N LYS A 2 11.69 -11.36 8.49
CA LYS A 2 10.45 -11.68 7.77
C LYS A 2 9.56 -10.44 7.79
N VAL A 3 8.82 -10.19 6.71
CA VAL A 3 7.87 -9.04 6.63
C VAL A 3 6.86 -9.05 7.78
N ARG A 4 6.57 -10.24 8.33
CA ARG A 4 5.70 -10.46 9.49
C ARG A 4 6.27 -9.90 10.81
N ASP A 5 7.57 -9.68 10.88
CA ASP A 5 8.26 -9.19 12.08
C ASP A 5 8.31 -7.64 12.11
N ILE A 6 7.84 -6.98 11.04
CA ILE A 6 7.77 -5.52 10.95
C ILE A 6 6.51 -5.06 11.69
N ALA A 7 6.67 -4.18 12.68
CA ALA A 7 5.54 -3.60 13.40
C ALA A 7 4.58 -2.90 12.42
N PRO A 8 3.25 -3.11 12.54
CA PRO A 8 2.29 -2.45 11.67
C PRO A 8 2.40 -0.93 11.75
N PHE A 9 2.40 -0.27 10.59
CA PHE A 9 2.34 1.18 10.52
C PHE A 9 0.88 1.65 10.49
N GLY A 10 0.45 2.38 11.52
CA GLY A 10 -0.91 2.91 11.62
C GLY A 10 -1.09 4.19 10.80
N VAL A 11 -1.92 4.14 9.76
CA VAL A 11 -2.25 5.31 8.92
C VAL A 11 -3.68 5.77 9.18
N ARG A 12 -3.87 7.06 9.43
CA ARG A 12 -5.21 7.67 9.46
C ARG A 12 -5.63 7.98 8.03
N MET A 13 -6.79 7.46 7.63
CA MET A 13 -7.34 7.62 6.28
C MET A 13 -8.81 7.96 6.36
N GLU A 14 -9.24 8.83 5.44
CA GLU A 14 -10.66 9.06 5.21
C GLU A 14 -11.37 7.75 4.86
N PRO A 15 -12.60 7.50 5.36
CA PRO A 15 -13.30 6.24 5.13
C PRO A 15 -13.48 5.91 3.65
N SER A 16 -13.79 6.91 2.83
CA SER A 16 -13.97 6.76 1.38
C SER A 16 -12.71 6.25 0.68
N LEU A 17 -11.55 6.81 1.03
CA LEU A 17 -10.26 6.37 0.50
C LEU A 17 -9.93 4.94 0.92
N LYS A 18 -10.19 4.59 2.19
CA LYS A 18 -9.96 3.25 2.71
C LYS A 18 -10.80 2.21 1.96
N GLU A 19 -12.08 2.50 1.70
CA GLU A 19 -12.94 1.59 0.94
C GLU A 19 -12.53 1.46 -0.53
N ALA A 20 -12.11 2.56 -1.17
CA ALA A 20 -11.57 2.52 -2.53
C ALA A 20 -10.31 1.63 -2.62
N LEU A 21 -9.40 1.74 -1.64
CA LEU A 21 -8.19 0.91 -1.57
C LEU A 21 -8.53 -0.56 -1.30
N LYS A 22 -9.51 -0.87 -0.44
CA LYS A 22 -9.96 -2.25 -0.22
C LYS A 22 -10.52 -2.88 -1.48
N LYS A 23 -11.32 -2.14 -2.25
CA LYS A 23 -11.86 -2.62 -3.52
C LYS A 23 -10.73 -2.92 -4.50
N SER A 24 -9.82 -1.97 -4.70
CA SER A 24 -8.66 -2.17 -5.57
C SER A 24 -7.79 -3.35 -5.14
N ALA A 25 -7.56 -3.52 -3.83
CA ALA A 25 -6.79 -4.64 -3.31
C ALA A 25 -7.47 -5.98 -3.63
N LYS A 26 -8.80 -6.06 -3.49
CA LYS A 26 -9.57 -7.26 -3.83
C LYS A 26 -9.49 -7.57 -5.32
N ASP A 27 -9.63 -6.56 -6.18
CA ASP A 27 -9.59 -6.73 -7.63
C ASP A 27 -8.20 -7.22 -8.10
N GLU A 28 -7.14 -6.82 -7.41
CA GLU A 28 -5.75 -7.22 -7.67
C GLU A 28 -5.32 -8.51 -6.93
N GLY A 29 -6.21 -9.12 -6.12
CA GLY A 29 -5.88 -10.30 -5.31
C GLY A 29 -4.83 -10.04 -4.21
N ARG A 30 -4.69 -8.80 -3.76
CA ARG A 30 -3.73 -8.36 -2.73
C ARG A 30 -4.41 -8.12 -1.38
N SER A 31 -3.62 -8.19 -0.31
CA SER A 31 -4.04 -7.60 0.97
C SER A 31 -4.10 -6.08 0.87
N LEU A 32 -4.92 -5.42 1.69
CA LEU A 32 -4.97 -3.96 1.75
C LEU A 32 -3.58 -3.34 1.98
N ASN A 33 -2.78 -3.93 2.87
CA ASN A 33 -1.43 -3.46 3.13
C ASN A 33 -0.52 -3.61 1.91
N SER A 34 -0.55 -4.77 1.25
CA SER A 34 0.22 -5.01 0.03
C SER A 34 -0.15 -4.03 -1.08
N GLU A 35 -1.43 -3.69 -1.23
CA GLU A 35 -1.88 -2.71 -2.21
C GLU A 35 -1.40 -1.29 -1.89
N ILE A 36 -1.45 -0.88 -0.62
CA ILE A 36 -0.92 0.42 -0.17
C ILE A 36 0.58 0.51 -0.48
N ILE A 37 1.35 -0.53 -0.14
CA ILE A 37 2.79 -0.56 -0.41
C ILE A 37 3.09 -0.48 -1.91
N GLN A 38 2.38 -1.23 -2.76
CA GLN A 38 2.57 -1.17 -4.22
C GLN A 38 2.28 0.22 -4.78
N ARG A 39 1.21 0.88 -4.31
CA ARG A 39 0.89 2.26 -4.69
C ARG A 39 1.96 3.25 -4.28
N LEU A 40 2.49 3.13 -3.06
CA LEU A 40 3.59 3.97 -2.58
C LEU A 40 4.87 3.75 -3.39
N ILE A 41 5.26 2.51 -3.65
CA ILE A 41 6.42 2.18 -4.50
C ILE A 41 6.24 2.80 -5.88
N LYS A 42 5.06 2.64 -6.49
CA LYS A 42 4.76 3.20 -7.81
C LYS A 42 4.87 4.73 -7.82
N SER A 43 4.34 5.40 -6.80
CA SER A 43 4.46 6.86 -6.64
C SER A 43 5.92 7.28 -6.54
N LEU A 44 6.68 6.68 -5.62
CA LEU A 44 8.07 7.04 -5.39
C LEU A 44 8.99 6.71 -6.56
N LYS A 45 8.68 5.67 -7.35
CA LYS A 45 9.38 5.39 -8.61
C LYS A 45 9.08 6.46 -9.67
N ALA A 46 7.83 6.91 -9.77
CA ALA A 46 7.44 7.99 -10.68
C ALA A 46 8.10 9.33 -10.30
N ASP A 47 8.25 9.58 -9.00
CA ASP A 47 8.94 10.76 -8.46
C ASP A 47 10.48 10.68 -8.60
N GLY A 48 11.02 9.54 -9.06
CA GLY A 48 12.46 9.31 -9.18
C GLY A 48 13.19 9.10 -7.85
N ILE A 49 12.44 8.94 -6.74
CA ILE A 49 12.98 8.76 -5.38
C ILE A 49 13.46 7.31 -5.19
N LEU A 50 12.73 6.34 -5.74
CA LEU A 50 13.14 4.93 -5.75
C LEU A 50 13.65 4.53 -7.13
N SER A 51 14.89 4.02 -7.18
CA SER A 51 15.42 3.35 -8.37
C SER A 51 14.78 1.96 -8.56
N ALA A 52 14.69 1.54 -9.82
CA ALA A 52 13.95 0.35 -10.26
C ALA A 52 14.40 -0.94 -9.58
#